data_AF-A0A935DWV5-F1
#
_entry.id   AF-A0A935DWV5-F1
#
_cell.length_a   1.000
_cell.length_b   1.000
_cell.length_c   1.000
_cell.angle_alpha   90.00
_cell.angle_beta   90.00
_cell.angle_gamma   90.00
#
_symmetry.space_group_name_H-M   'P 1'
#
loop_
_entity.id
_entity.type
_entity.pdbx_description
1 polymer ?
#
loop_
_entity_poly.entity_id
_entity_poly.type
_entity_poly.pdbx_seq_one_letter_code
_entity_poly.pdbx_strand_id
1 'polypeptide(L)' 'DGVVKRLLRSRYGWDDLPDNILQALGKETIKLEREFNKRAGFTKEDDRLPRWMTEEAIPENGSVFDVSEDVLDHIFDGIE' A
#
# COMPACT_ATOMS: atom_id res chain seq x y z
N ASP A 1 -10.91 -1.27 -20.73
CA ASP A 1 -10.67 -1.84 -19.39
C ASP A 1 -11.97 -1.77 -18.59
N GLY A 2 -12.21 -2.62 -17.59
CA GLY A 2 -13.49 -2.66 -16.83
C GLY A 2 -14.11 -4.05 -16.62
N VAL A 3 -13.31 -5.11 -16.77
CA VAL A 3 -13.73 -6.49 -16.51
C VAL A 3 -14.26 -6.63 -15.08
N VAL A 4 -13.54 -6.08 -14.09
CA VAL A 4 -13.92 -6.16 -12.68
C VAL A 4 -15.25 -5.46 -12.41
N LYS A 5 -15.46 -4.25 -12.94
CA LYS A 5 -16.74 -3.53 -12.88
C LYS A 5 -17.89 -4.38 -13.42
N ARG A 6 -17.72 -5.03 -14.59
CA ARG A 6 -18.74 -5.92 -15.16
C ARG A 6 -18.99 -7.15 -14.29
N LEU A 7 -17.95 -7.77 -13.74
CA LEU A 7 -18.09 -8.92 -12.84
C LEU A 7 -18.88 -8.54 -11.58
N LEU A 8 -18.57 -7.39 -10.96
CA LEU A 8 -19.27 -6.89 -9.78
C LEU A 8 -20.73 -6.56 -10.09
N ARG A 9 -20.99 -5.87 -11.21
CA ARG A 9 -22.34 -5.60 -11.68
C ARG A 9 -23.15 -6.88 -11.90
N SER A 10 -22.59 -7.86 -12.59
CA SER A 10 -23.26 -9.13 -12.86
C SER A 10 -23.50 -9.95 -11.59
N ARG A 11 -22.57 -9.93 -10.62
CA ARG A 11 -22.66 -10.72 -9.40
C ARG A 11 -23.61 -10.13 -8.36
N TYR A 12 -23.60 -8.80 -8.21
CA TYR A 12 -24.23 -8.07 -7.12
C TYR A 12 -25.35 -7.10 -7.56
N GLY A 13 -25.55 -6.90 -8.86
CA GLY A 13 -26.56 -5.97 -9.39
C GLY A 13 -26.20 -4.50 -9.22
N TRP A 14 -24.92 -4.16 -9.07
CA TRP A 14 -24.47 -2.78 -8.89
C TRP A 14 -24.33 -2.06 -10.23
N ASP A 15 -25.27 -1.18 -10.54
CA ASP A 15 -25.37 -0.54 -11.85
C ASP A 15 -24.53 0.74 -12.00
N ASP A 16 -24.24 1.44 -10.91
CA ASP A 16 -23.52 2.72 -10.91
C ASP A 16 -22.13 2.60 -10.25
N LEU A 17 -21.26 1.81 -10.89
CA LEU A 17 -19.87 1.66 -10.45
C LEU A 17 -18.94 2.53 -11.31
N PRO A 18 -17.99 3.25 -10.71
CA PRO A 18 -16.98 3.97 -11.47
C PRO A 18 -16.02 2.97 -12.15
N ASP A 19 -15.35 3.39 -13.22
CA ASP A 19 -14.43 2.51 -13.96
C ASP A 19 -13.20 2.13 -13.12
N ASN A 20 -12.82 2.98 -12.17
CA ASN A 20 -11.74 2.75 -11.21
C ASN A 20 -12.20 2.09 -9.90
N ILE A 21 -13.36 1.40 -9.89
CA ILE A 21 -13.95 0.84 -8.67
C ILE A 21 -12.96 -0.05 -7.89
N LEU A 22 -12.12 -0.83 -8.58
CA LEU A 22 -11.14 -1.68 -7.92
C LEU A 22 -10.08 -0.84 -7.19
N GLN A 23 -9.60 0.24 -7.81
CA GLN A 23 -8.63 1.15 -7.18
C GLN A 23 -9.26 1.91 -6.01
N ALA A 24 -10.52 2.35 -6.14
CA ALA A 24 -11.24 3.04 -5.08
C ALA A 24 -11.41 2.14 -3.85
N LEU A 25 -11.90 0.91 -4.05
CA LEU A 25 -12.05 -0.08 -2.97
C LEU A 25 -10.69 -0.46 -2.37
N GLY A 26 -9.65 -0.65 -3.19
CA GLY A 26 -8.32 -0.97 -2.71
C GLY A 26 -7.73 0.12 -1.80
N LYS A 27 -7.88 1.40 -2.18
CA LYS A 27 -7.45 2.53 -1.36
C LYS A 27 -8.19 2.58 -0.02
N GLU A 28 -9.51 2.40 -0.05
CA GLU A 28 -10.33 2.39 1.18
C GLU A 28 -9.93 1.24 2.10
N THR A 29 -9.72 0.04 1.56
CA THR A 29 -9.26 -1.12 2.33
C THR A 29 -7.91 -0.83 3.02
N ILE A 30 -6.93 -0.30 2.29
CA ILE A 30 -5.61 0.02 2.88
C ILE A 30 -5.74 1.08 3.99
N LYS A 31 -6.60 2.09 3.83
CA LYS A 31 -6.87 3.08 4.90
C LYS A 31 -7.39 2.42 6.16
N LEU A 32 -8.37 1.53 6.01
CA LEU A 32 -8.99 0.82 7.13
C LEU A 32 -7.98 -0.10 7.83
N GLU A 33 -7.16 -0.83 7.07
CA GLU A 33 -6.10 -1.69 7.61
C GLU A 33 -5.04 -0.89 8.37
N ARG A 34 -4.62 0.26 7.83
CA ARG A 34 -3.66 1.15 8.51
C ARG A 34 -4.24 1.74 9.80
N GLU A 35 -5.49 2.18 9.77
CA GLU A 35 -6.16 2.69 10.98
C GLU A 35 -6.31 1.61 12.05
N PHE A 36 -6.60 0.37 11.64
CA PHE A 36 -6.58 -0.77 12.53
C PHE A 36 -5.20 -0.98 13.17
N ASN A 37 -4.12 -0.97 12.37
CA ASN A 37 -2.75 -1.12 12.87
C ASN A 37 -2.35 0.03 13.82
N LYS A 38 -2.67 1.29 13.49
CA LYS A 38 -2.46 2.45 14.36
C LYS A 38 -3.14 2.25 15.72
N ARG A 39 -4.38 1.73 15.74
CA ARG A 39 -5.11 1.40 16.99
C ARG A 39 -4.52 0.22 17.76
N ALA A 40 -3.87 -0.72 17.06
CA ALA A 40 -3.12 -1.81 17.67
C ALA A 40 -1.76 -1.37 18.24
N GLY A 41 -1.36 -0.12 18.02
CA GLY A 41 -0.13 0.47 18.54
C GLY A 41 1.04 0.50 17.56
N PHE A 42 0.82 0.15 16.28
CA PHE A 42 1.85 0.31 15.25
C PHE A 42 2.11 1.79 14.98
N THR A 43 3.37 2.11 14.77
CA THR A 43 3.88 3.45 14.51
C THR A 43 4.71 3.45 13.23
N LYS A 44 5.15 4.62 12.78
CA LYS A 44 6.05 4.73 11.63
C LYS A 44 7.41 4.03 11.84
N GLU A 45 7.80 3.79 13.09
CA GLU A 45 9.03 3.03 13.40
C GLU A 45 8.88 1.54 13.09
N ASP A 46 7.65 1.04 12.98
CA ASP A 46 7.36 -0.33 12.56
C ASP A 46 7.35 -0.48 11.03
N ASP A 47 7.26 0.64 10.30
CA ASP A 47 7.31 0.71 8.83
C ASP A 47 8.77 0.78 8.31
N ARG A 48 9.72 0.16 9.02
CA ARG A 48 11.17 0.17 8.70
C ARG A 48 11.66 -1.18 8.22
N LEU A 49 12.63 -1.15 7.30
CA LEU A 49 13.28 -2.37 6.83
C LEU A 49 14.25 -2.94 7.88
N PRO A 50 14.51 -4.25 7.84
CA PRO A 50 15.59 -4.85 8.62
C PRO A 50 16.94 -4.19 8.34
N ARG A 51 17.72 -3.94 9.40
CA ARG A 51 19.01 -3.21 9.34
C ARG A 51 20.01 -3.76 8.32
N TRP A 52 20.06 -5.09 8.16
CA TRP A 52 20.97 -5.71 7.20
C TRP A 52 20.68 -5.26 5.75
N MET A 53 19.44 -4.91 5.41
CA MET A 53 19.11 -4.42 4.06
C MET A 53 19.72 -3.05 3.76
N THR A 54 20.02 -2.26 4.80
CA THR A 54 20.65 -0.92 4.67
C THR A 54 22.16 -0.95 4.91
N GLU A 55 22.70 -2.02 5.50
CA GLU A 55 24.12 -2.15 5.88
C GLU A 55 24.89 -3.15 5.01
N GLU A 56 24.24 -4.22 4.56
CA GLU A 56 24.88 -5.31 3.82
C GLU A 56 24.65 -5.15 2.32
N ALA A 57 25.73 -4.89 1.60
CA ALA A 57 25.70 -4.73 0.16
C ALA A 57 25.44 -6.06 -0.56
N ILE A 58 24.59 -6.02 -1.58
CA ILE A 58 24.38 -7.14 -2.51
C ILE A 58 25.71 -7.44 -3.22
N PRO A 59 26.28 -8.66 -3.13
CA PRO A 59 27.62 -8.95 -3.63
C PRO A 59 27.85 -8.64 -5.11
N GLU A 60 26.81 -8.79 -5.93
CA GLU A 60 26.89 -8.68 -7.38
C GLU A 60 27.04 -7.24 -7.87
N ASN A 61 26.49 -6.26 -7.15
CA ASN A 61 26.41 -4.86 -7.59
C ASN A 61 26.78 -3.84 -6.50
N GLY A 62 27.05 -4.28 -5.27
CA GLY A 62 27.40 -3.43 -4.15
C GLY A 62 26.26 -2.58 -3.59
N SER A 63 25.00 -2.78 -4.03
CA SER A 63 23.89 -1.94 -3.61
C SER A 63 23.35 -2.33 -2.25
N VAL A 64 23.01 -1.33 -1.43
CA VAL A 64 22.14 -1.44 -0.24
C VAL A 64 20.83 -0.72 -0.52
N PHE A 65 19.82 -0.92 0.34
CA PHE A 65 18.64 -0.06 0.34
C PHE A 65 19.00 1.32 0.90
N ASP A 66 18.93 2.36 0.08
CA ASP A 66 19.41 3.71 0.38
C ASP A 66 18.29 4.77 0.42
N VAL A 67 17.02 4.35 0.38
CA VAL A 67 15.87 5.25 0.54
C VAL A 67 15.78 5.70 2.00
N SER A 68 15.71 7.02 2.22
CA SER A 68 15.63 7.59 3.56
C SER A 68 14.30 7.26 4.24
N GLU A 69 14.33 7.19 5.57
CA GLU A 69 13.12 6.98 6.39
C GLU A 69 12.05 8.04 6.16
N ASP A 70 12.46 9.29 5.89
CA ASP A 70 11.57 10.39 5.53
C ASP A 70 10.75 10.08 4.27
N VAL A 71 11.38 9.50 3.23
CA VAL A 71 10.67 9.09 2.02
C VAL A 71 9.69 7.94 2.31
N LEU A 72 10.04 7.03 3.23
CA LEU A 72 9.15 5.95 3.65
C LEU A 72 7.90 6.48 4.37
N ASP A 73 8.05 7.55 5.16
CA ASP A 73 6.95 8.19 5.88
C ASP A 73 5.88 8.76 4.93
N HIS A 74 6.24 9.03 3.68
CA HIS A 74 5.37 9.62 2.65
C HIS A 74 4.72 8.61 1.69
N ILE A 75 4.91 7.30 1.88
CA ILE A 75 4.37 6.25 0.96
C ILE A 75 2.84 6.37 0.79
N PHE A 76 2.13 6.73 1.88
CA PHE A 76 0.68 6.69 1.92
C PHE A 76 0.00 8.06 1.77
N ASP A 77 0.74 9.14 1.56
CA ASP A 77 0.18 10.50 1.40
C ASP A 77 -0.83 10.63 0.25
N GLY A 78 -0.63 9.86 -0.83
CA GLY A 78 -1.54 9.84 -1.98
C GLY A 78 -2.80 9.01 -1.78
N ILE A 79 -2.92 8.34 -0.62
CA ILE A 79 -4.13 7.66 -0.22
C ILE A 79 -4.76 8.33 1.00
N GLU A 80 -4.03 8.69 2.06
CA GLU A 80 -4.58 9.22 3.32
C GLU A 80 -5.46 10.47 3.12
#